data_AF-A0A0M4NGZ7-F1
#
_entry.id   AF-A0A0M4NGZ7-F1
#
_cell.length_a   1.000
_cell.length_b   1.000
_cell.length_c   1.000
_cell.angle_alpha   90.00
_cell.angle_beta   90.00
_cell.angle_gamma   90.00
#
_symmetry.space_group_name_H-M   'P 1'
#
loop_
_entity.id
_entity.type
_entity.pdbx_description
1 polymer ?
#
loop_
_entity_poly.entity_id
_entity_poly.type
_entity_poly.pdbx_seq_one_letter_code
_entity_poly.pdbx_strand_id
1 'polypeptide(L)'
;MKTTITKLIMYNYLYNSTNYKMDEFLSNIDLSIQTITRQKPIYIFNKKKEVVGTKTTLLNENLNEFLYKFKKFTLIKVYGTSIFYKNMYSFDSNFNLNVCLNNRSYFFEYFNRASLNYVCKFNLKFIFNKYISNLDKLNYIKNNLNFKLY
;
A
#
# COMPACT_ATOMS: atom_id res chain seq x y z
N MET A 1 1.59 24.22 8.32
CA MET A 1 0.48 23.26 8.43
C MET A 1 1.03 21.91 8.88
N LYS A 2 0.48 21.28 9.94
CA LYS A 2 0.87 19.91 10.32
C LYS A 2 0.27 18.93 9.30
N THR A 3 1.09 18.07 8.71
CA THR A 3 0.63 17.04 7.78
C THR A 3 -0.25 16.03 8.52
N THR A 4 -1.43 15.72 7.98
CA THR A 4 -2.42 14.84 8.63
C THR A 4 -1.96 13.39 8.71
N ILE A 5 -1.40 12.88 7.62
CA ILE A 5 -0.70 11.60 7.55
C ILE A 5 0.79 11.91 7.55
N THR A 6 1.53 11.29 8.46
CA THR A 6 2.98 11.56 8.64
C THR A 6 3.84 10.49 8.01
N LYS A 7 3.29 9.28 7.84
CA LYS A 7 4.02 8.11 7.36
C LYS A 7 3.06 7.14 6.71
N LEU A 8 3.52 6.47 5.66
CA LEU A 8 2.86 5.30 5.11
C LEU A 8 3.82 4.12 5.14
N ILE A 9 3.34 2.97 5.60
CA ILE A 9 4.07 1.70 5.48
C ILE A 9 3.32 0.82 4.50
N MET A 10 3.98 0.44 3.41
CA MET A 10 3.47 -0.52 2.45
C MET A 10 4.12 -1.86 2.73
N TYR A 11 3.30 -2.87 3.02
CA TYR A 11 3.71 -4.26 3.00
C TYR A 11 3.16 -4.91 1.74
N ASN A 12 3.99 -5.66 1.06
CA ASN A 12 3.60 -6.43 -0.09
C ASN A 12 3.99 -7.89 0.15
N TYR A 13 2.99 -8.75 0.32
CA TYR A 13 3.21 -10.16 0.67
C TYR A 13 3.29 -11.03 -0.58
N LEU A 14 4.32 -11.87 -0.62
CA LEU A 14 4.56 -12.81 -1.70
C LEU A 14 4.03 -14.18 -1.31
N TYR A 15 2.79 -14.50 -1.68
CA TYR A 15 2.20 -15.81 -1.41
C TYR A 15 2.67 -16.84 -2.45
N ASN A 16 2.97 -18.07 -2.00
CA ASN A 16 3.11 -19.27 -2.84
C ASN A 16 4.17 -19.22 -3.98
N SER A 17 5.16 -18.34 -3.95
CA SER A 17 6.17 -18.33 -5.01
C SER A 17 7.26 -19.38 -4.77
N THR A 18 7.08 -20.60 -5.29
CA THR A 18 8.15 -21.61 -5.44
C THR A 18 9.40 -21.07 -6.17
N ASN A 19 9.27 -19.93 -6.87
CA ASN A 19 10.32 -19.27 -7.66
C ASN A 19 11.05 -18.13 -6.94
N TYR A 20 10.94 -17.96 -5.62
CA TYR A 20 11.61 -16.86 -4.90
C TYR A 20 13.16 -16.86 -5.02
N LYS A 21 13.74 -17.98 -5.49
CA LYS A 21 15.18 -18.15 -5.69
C LYS A 21 15.67 -17.62 -7.05
N MET A 22 14.79 -17.14 -7.92
CA MET A 22 15.19 -16.57 -9.20
C MET A 22 15.50 -15.09 -9.02
N ASP A 23 16.76 -14.69 -9.26
CA ASP A 23 17.21 -13.29 -9.14
C ASP A 23 16.37 -12.32 -9.98
N GLU A 24 15.89 -12.78 -11.15
CA GLU A 24 15.02 -11.99 -12.03
C GLU A 24 13.65 -11.71 -11.39
N PHE A 25 13.09 -12.65 -10.61
CA PHE A 25 11.82 -12.43 -9.91
C PHE A 25 11.96 -11.35 -8.84
N LEU A 26 13.03 -11.41 -8.03
CA LEU A 26 13.30 -10.41 -7.00
C LEU A 26 13.58 -9.03 -7.60
N SER A 27 14.33 -8.97 -8.71
CA SER A 27 14.55 -7.74 -9.47
C SER A 27 13.23 -7.14 -9.99
N ASN A 28 12.34 -7.97 -10.54
CA ASN A 28 11.02 -7.53 -10.98
C ASN A 28 10.14 -7.02 -9.82
N ILE A 29 10.21 -7.64 -8.64
CA ILE A 29 9.53 -7.15 -7.44
C ILE A 29 10.09 -5.79 -7.02
N ASP A 30 11.41 -5.65 -6.97
CA ASP A 30 12.07 -4.37 -6.65
C ASP A 30 11.62 -3.26 -7.58
N LEU A 31 11.67 -3.51 -8.89
CA LEU A 31 11.20 -2.57 -9.91
C LEU A 31 9.73 -2.23 -9.71
N SER A 32 8.86 -3.23 -9.49
CA SER A 32 7.44 -2.98 -9.25
C SER A 32 7.19 -2.09 -8.04
N ILE A 33 7.83 -2.37 -6.90
CA ILE A 33 7.64 -1.58 -5.68
C ILE A 33 8.26 -0.19 -5.84
N GLN A 34 9.47 -0.08 -6.39
CA GLN A 34 10.12 1.20 -6.67
C GLN A 34 9.30 2.07 -7.62
N THR A 35 8.62 1.47 -8.60
CA THR A 35 7.79 2.22 -9.54
C THR A 35 6.58 2.85 -8.84
N ILE A 36 5.98 2.14 -7.88
CA ILE A 36 4.82 2.62 -7.09
C ILE A 36 5.26 3.61 -5.99
N THR A 37 6.40 3.36 -5.36
CA THR A 37 6.79 4.02 -4.09
C THR A 37 7.95 5.00 -4.23
N ARG A 38 8.64 5.00 -5.37
CA ARG A 38 9.91 5.71 -5.61
C ARG A 38 11.02 5.37 -4.60
N GLN A 39 10.89 4.22 -3.93
CA GLN A 39 11.82 3.76 -2.91
C GLN A 39 12.16 2.30 -3.10
N LYS A 40 13.42 1.95 -2.82
CA LYS A 40 13.85 0.55 -2.79
C LYS A 40 13.18 -0.16 -1.62
N PRO A 41 12.50 -1.29 -1.84
CA PRO A 41 11.91 -2.06 -0.74
C PRO A 41 12.97 -2.70 0.15
N ILE A 42 12.56 -3.00 1.38
CA ILE A 42 13.27 -3.91 2.28
C ILE A 42 12.60 -5.27 2.20
N TYR A 43 13.37 -6.33 1.98
CA TYR A 43 12.84 -7.69 2.00
C TYR A 43 12.46 -8.15 3.41
N ILE A 44 11.35 -8.90 3.48
CA ILE A 44 10.89 -9.57 4.69
C ILE A 44 11.23 -11.04 4.53
N PHE A 45 11.97 -11.58 5.50
CA PHE A 45 12.38 -12.97 5.50
C PHE A 45 11.59 -13.77 6.54
N ASN A 46 11.25 -15.01 6.22
CA ASN A 46 10.70 -15.95 7.21
C ASN A 46 11.82 -16.62 8.04
N LYS A 47 11.44 -17.51 8.98
CA LYS A 47 12.38 -18.28 9.81
C LYS A 47 13.35 -19.17 9.01
N LYS A 48 12.98 -19.52 7.77
CA LYS A 48 13.80 -20.31 6.82
C LYS A 48 14.70 -19.43 5.94
N LYS A 49 14.77 -18.11 6.19
CA LYS A 49 15.50 -17.12 5.39
C LYS A 49 14.99 -16.97 3.95
N GLU A 50 13.71 -17.27 3.71
CA GLU A 50 13.07 -17.10 2.41
C GLU A 50 12.37 -15.74 2.35
N VAL A 51 12.43 -15.08 1.19
CA VAL A 51 11.72 -13.81 0.97
C VAL A 51 10.23 -14.09 0.91
N VAL A 52 9.47 -13.55 1.86
CA VAL A 52 8.00 -13.69 1.96
C VAL A 52 7.25 -12.40 1.69
N GLY A 53 7.98 -11.31 1.47
CA GLY A 53 7.38 -10.00 1.27
C GLY A 53 8.40 -8.90 1.10
N THR A 54 7.89 -7.71 0.81
CA THR A 54 8.63 -6.46 0.87
C THR A 54 7.93 -5.47 1.78
N LYS A 55 8.72 -4.54 2.32
CA LYS A 55 8.28 -3.40 3.13
C LYS A 55 8.88 -2.13 2.59
N THR A 56 8.06 -1.11 2.42
CA THR A 56 8.51 0.25 2.05
C THR A 56 7.89 1.27 2.99
N THR A 57 8.64 2.33 3.35
CA THR A 57 8.19 3.37 4.27
C THR A 57 8.29 4.74 3.63
N LEU A 58 7.13 5.32 3.29
CA LEU A 58 7.05 6.63 2.69
C LEU A 58 6.94 7.72 3.75
N LEU A 59 7.73 8.77 3.57
CA LEU A 59 7.76 9.99 4.37
C LEU A 59 7.84 11.19 3.42
N ASN A 60 7.50 12.38 3.92
CA ASN A 60 7.72 13.67 3.25
C ASN A 60 7.20 13.71 1.79
N GLU A 61 8.03 14.11 0.84
CA GLU A 61 7.66 14.28 -0.58
C GLU A 61 7.13 12.99 -1.21
N ASN A 62 7.82 11.86 -0.99
CA ASN A 62 7.38 10.55 -1.48
C ASN A 62 6.00 10.16 -0.93
N LEU A 63 5.72 10.49 0.34
CA LEU A 63 4.40 10.27 0.93
C LEU A 63 3.35 11.17 0.26
N ASN A 64 3.65 12.46 0.09
CA ASN A 64 2.72 13.41 -0.52
C ASN A 64 2.38 13.01 -1.97
N GLU A 65 3.39 12.63 -2.75
CA GLU A 65 3.22 12.16 -4.12
C GLU A 65 2.39 10.88 -4.17
N PHE A 66 2.68 9.91 -3.30
CA PHE A 66 1.89 8.69 -3.20
C PHE A 66 0.44 8.99 -2.83
N LEU A 67 0.17 9.83 -1.82
CA LEU A 67 -1.19 10.18 -1.41
C LEU A 67 -1.97 10.85 -2.54
N TYR A 68 -1.33 11.74 -3.30
CA TYR A 68 -1.94 12.36 -4.47
C TYR A 68 -2.36 11.31 -5.51
N LYS A 69 -1.43 10.42 -5.91
CA LYS A 69 -1.71 9.38 -6.91
C LYS A 69 -2.72 8.36 -6.41
N PHE A 70 -2.64 8.01 -5.13
CA PHE A 70 -3.55 7.09 -4.48
C PHE A 70 -4.99 7.62 -4.53
N LYS A 71 -5.19 8.89 -4.15
CA LYS A 71 -6.49 9.57 -4.24
C LYS A 71 -6.99 9.67 -5.68
N LYS A 72 -6.14 10.16 -6.58
CA LYS A 72 -6.55 10.55 -7.94
C LYS A 72 -6.72 9.37 -8.89
N PHE A 73 -5.99 8.28 -8.71
CA PHE A 73 -5.98 7.18 -9.66
C PHE A 73 -6.34 5.84 -9.02
N THR A 74 -5.71 5.51 -7.89
CA THR A 74 -5.91 4.18 -7.28
C THR A 74 -7.29 4.01 -6.72
N LEU A 75 -7.75 4.95 -5.89
CA LEU A 75 -9.06 4.88 -5.27
C LEU A 75 -10.18 4.87 -6.32
N ILE A 76 -10.07 5.64 -7.40
CA ILE A 76 -11.04 5.60 -8.52
C ILE A 76 -11.15 4.20 -9.12
N LYS A 77 -10.02 3.54 -9.41
CA LYS A 77 -10.03 2.15 -9.92
C LYS A 77 -10.65 1.18 -8.91
N VAL A 78 -10.36 1.33 -7.62
CA VAL A 78 -10.93 0.47 -6.57
C VAL A 78 -12.46 0.67 -6.49
N TYR A 79 -12.96 1.92 -6.53
CA TYR A 79 -14.40 2.22 -6.53
C TYR A 79 -15.13 1.76 -7.79
N GLY A 80 -14.46 1.79 -8.95
CA GLY A 80 -15.03 1.34 -10.22
C GLY A 80 -15.21 -0.18 -10.31
N THR A 81 -14.53 -0.95 -9.45
CA THR A 81 -14.84 -2.38 -9.30
C THR A 81 -16.05 -2.53 -8.38
N SER A 82 -17.10 -3.24 -8.81
CA SER A 82 -18.35 -3.52 -8.07
C SER A 82 -18.18 -4.29 -6.75
N ILE A 83 -16.93 -4.50 -6.34
CA ILE A 83 -16.41 -5.34 -5.26
C ILE A 83 -15.95 -4.43 -4.11
N PHE A 84 -16.69 -3.34 -3.82
CA PHE A 84 -16.45 -2.59 -2.58
C PHE A 84 -16.98 -3.39 -1.39
N TYR A 85 -16.30 -4.50 -1.08
CA TYR A 85 -16.57 -5.30 0.10
C TYR A 85 -16.13 -4.53 1.33
N LYS A 86 -16.95 -4.63 2.37
CA LYS A 86 -16.83 -4.06 3.73
C LYS A 86 -15.48 -4.29 4.45
N ASN A 87 -14.51 -4.97 3.82
CA ASN A 87 -13.28 -5.50 4.44
C ASN A 87 -11.97 -4.99 3.79
N MET A 88 -12.02 -3.98 2.91
CA MET A 88 -10.79 -3.44 2.28
C MET A 88 -10.01 -2.48 3.16
N TYR A 89 -10.60 -1.98 4.25
CA TYR A 89 -9.90 -1.14 5.20
C TYR A 89 -10.32 -1.41 6.65
N SER A 90 -9.46 -1.05 7.59
CA SER A 90 -9.75 -1.13 9.03
C SER A 90 -8.94 -0.10 9.80
N PHE A 91 -9.36 0.18 11.04
CA PHE A 91 -8.63 1.03 11.96
C PHE A 91 -7.88 0.20 13.00
N ASP A 92 -6.64 0.57 13.31
CA ASP A 92 -5.95 0.01 14.47
C ASP A 92 -6.32 0.75 15.77
N SER A 93 -5.80 0.27 16.90
CA SER A 93 -6.05 0.87 18.23
C SER A 93 -5.60 2.33 18.36
N ASN A 94 -4.66 2.77 17.51
CA ASN A 94 -4.18 4.16 17.45
C ASN A 94 -4.93 5.00 16.39
N PHE A 95 -6.00 4.43 15.84
CA PHE A 95 -6.82 5.04 14.82
C PHE A 95 -6.07 5.30 13.50
N ASN A 96 -5.04 4.49 13.21
CA ASN A 96 -4.39 4.47 11.91
C ASN A 96 -5.22 3.68 10.92
N LEU A 97 -5.24 4.14 9.67
CA LEU A 97 -5.98 3.49 8.60
C LEU A 97 -5.11 2.40 7.98
N ASN A 98 -5.63 1.17 7.92
CA ASN A 98 -5.06 0.06 7.18
C ASN A 98 -5.92 -0.15 5.93
N VAL A 99 -5.32 -0.26 4.76
CA VAL A 99 -6.00 -0.56 3.49
C VAL A 99 -5.35 -1.78 2.86
N CYS A 100 -6.17 -2.69 2.36
CA CYS A 100 -5.75 -3.91 1.70
C CYS A 100 -6.14 -3.87 0.23
N LEU A 101 -5.16 -3.97 -0.67
CA LEU A 101 -5.35 -4.09 -2.11
C LEU A 101 -4.85 -5.44 -2.59
N ASN A 102 -5.70 -6.21 -3.27
CA ASN A 102 -5.37 -7.57 -3.69
C ASN A 102 -4.64 -7.66 -5.04
N ASN A 103 -4.35 -6.52 -5.68
CA ASN A 103 -3.70 -6.49 -6.99
C ASN A 103 -2.86 -5.23 -7.17
N ARG A 104 -1.73 -5.34 -7.87
CA ARG A 104 -0.91 -4.20 -8.27
C ARG A 104 -1.60 -3.29 -9.30
N SER A 105 -2.54 -3.82 -10.10
CA SER A 105 -3.23 -3.07 -11.17
C SER A 105 -4.04 -1.86 -10.66
N TYR A 106 -4.33 -1.83 -9.37
CA TYR A 106 -4.92 -0.67 -8.70
C TYR A 106 -3.97 0.53 -8.66
N PHE A 107 -2.66 0.35 -8.67
CA PHE A 107 -1.72 1.46 -8.81
C PHE A 107 -1.73 1.98 -10.24
N PHE A 108 -1.51 3.29 -10.43
CA PHE A 108 -1.41 3.87 -11.76
C PHE A 108 -0.13 3.41 -12.46
N GLU A 109 0.97 3.38 -11.71
CA GLU A 109 2.33 3.12 -12.21
C GLU A 109 2.69 1.64 -12.15
N TYR A 110 1.69 0.75 -12.19
CA TYR A 110 1.97 -0.67 -12.01
C TYR A 110 2.84 -1.20 -13.15
N PHE A 111 3.94 -1.85 -12.79
CA PHE A 111 4.80 -2.51 -13.76
C PHE A 111 4.13 -3.82 -14.19
N ASN A 112 3.88 -3.99 -15.49
CA ASN A 112 3.23 -5.19 -16.02
C ASN A 112 4.27 -6.22 -16.48
N ARG A 113 4.35 -7.36 -15.76
CA ARG A 113 5.21 -8.50 -16.09
C ARG A 113 4.52 -9.81 -15.72
N ALA A 114 4.57 -10.79 -16.62
CA ALA A 114 3.92 -12.09 -16.40
C ALA A 114 4.46 -12.83 -15.16
N SER A 115 5.76 -12.68 -14.86
CA SER A 115 6.42 -13.24 -13.66
C SER A 115 5.81 -12.77 -12.33
N LEU A 116 4.99 -11.71 -12.38
CA LEU A 116 4.36 -11.08 -11.22
C LEU A 116 2.82 -11.26 -11.22
N ASN A 117 2.27 -12.08 -12.12
CA ASN A 117 0.81 -12.29 -12.23
C ASN A 117 0.18 -13.00 -11.02
N TYR A 118 0.97 -13.77 -10.27
CA TYR A 118 0.48 -14.62 -9.16
C TYR A 118 0.59 -13.98 -7.78
N VAL A 119 1.04 -12.74 -7.69
CA VAL A 119 1.50 -12.23 -6.41
C VAL A 119 1.15 -10.77 -6.32
N CYS A 120 0.52 -10.38 -5.20
CA CYS A 120 0.84 -9.18 -4.42
C CYS A 120 -0.42 -8.64 -3.72
N LYS A 121 -0.65 -9.10 -2.50
CA LYS A 121 -1.53 -8.39 -1.56
C LYS A 121 -0.73 -7.23 -0.98
N PHE A 122 -1.21 -6.01 -1.18
CA PHE A 122 -0.64 -4.80 -0.61
C PHE A 122 -1.42 -4.38 0.62
N ASN A 123 -0.78 -4.41 1.77
CA ASN A 123 -1.31 -3.85 3.01
C ASN A 123 -0.65 -2.49 3.24
N LEU A 124 -1.43 -1.42 3.08
CA LEU A 124 -1.02 -0.04 3.26
C LEU A 124 -1.45 0.44 4.65
N LYS A 125 -0.50 0.86 5.47
CA LYS A 125 -0.76 1.44 6.79
C LYS A 125 -0.47 2.93 6.77
N PHE A 126 -1.51 3.74 6.84
CA PHE A 126 -1.45 5.20 6.90
C PHE A 126 -1.38 5.64 8.36
N ILE A 127 -0.23 6.15 8.77
CA ILE A 127 0.03 6.62 10.14
C ILE A 127 -0.31 8.09 10.24
N PHE A 128 -1.34 8.40 11.02
CA PHE A 128 -1.75 9.78 11.28
C PHE A 128 -0.81 10.46 12.27
N ASN A 129 -0.78 11.79 12.21
CA ASN A 129 -0.13 12.58 13.24
C ASN A 129 -0.80 12.32 14.60
N LYS A 130 0.00 11.92 15.60
CA LYS A 130 -0.51 11.58 16.94
C LYS A 130 -1.20 12.74 17.67
N TYR A 131 -0.93 13.98 17.24
CA TYR A 131 -1.51 15.19 17.83
C TYR A 131 -2.86 15.60 17.19
N ILE A 132 -3.37 14.84 16.23
CA ILE A 132 -4.65 15.11 15.57
C ILE A 132 -5.74 14.28 16.25
N SER A 133 -6.91 14.90 16.47
CA SER A 133 -8.06 14.23 17.09
C SER A 133 -8.58 13.10 16.21
N ASN A 134 -9.23 12.08 16.79
CA ASN A 134 -9.81 10.99 15.99
C ASN A 134 -10.91 11.49 15.04
N LEU A 135 -11.66 12.53 15.44
CA LEU A 135 -12.67 13.17 14.59
C LEU A 135 -12.04 13.78 13.33
N ASP A 136 -10.92 14.49 13.47
CA ASP A 136 -10.20 15.08 12.34
C ASP A 136 -9.60 14.01 11.41
N LYS A 137 -9.11 12.89 11.97
CA LYS A 137 -8.66 11.74 11.18
C LYS A 137 -9.81 11.17 10.35
N LEU A 138 -11.00 10.98 10.94
CA LEU A 138 -12.19 10.50 10.22
C LEU A 138 -12.61 11.48 9.12
N ASN A 139 -12.66 12.77 9.43
CA ASN A 139 -13.01 13.81 8.46
C ASN A 139 -12.03 13.83 7.29
N TYR A 140 -10.74 13.66 7.55
CA TYR A 140 -9.74 13.53 6.49
C TYR A 140 -10.03 12.32 5.62
N ILE A 141 -10.30 11.15 6.20
CA ILE A 141 -10.57 9.92 5.44
C ILE A 141 -11.83 10.05 4.58
N LYS A 142 -12.91 10.57 5.15
CA LYS A 142 -14.18 10.78 4.45
C LYS A 142 -14.04 11.78 3.32
N ASN A 143 -13.43 12.94 3.57
CA ASN A 143 -13.44 14.05 2.63
C ASN A 143 -12.27 14.02 1.64
N ASN A 144 -11.12 13.47 2.03
CA ASN A 144 -9.93 13.44 1.17
C ASN A 144 -9.69 12.08 0.52
N LEU A 145 -9.94 10.99 1.24
CA LEU A 145 -9.73 9.65 0.70
C LEU A 145 -11.04 9.00 0.21
N ASN A 146 -12.19 9.68 0.38
CA ASN A 146 -13.52 9.27 -0.09
C ASN A 146 -13.96 7.87 0.35
N PHE A 147 -13.39 7.34 1.44
CA PHE A 147 -13.86 6.08 2.00
C PHE A 147 -15.24 6.27 2.62
N LYS A 148 -16.21 5.44 2.21
CA LYS A 148 -17.51 5.33 2.88
C LYS A 148 -17.30 4.62 4.21
N LEU A 149 -17.35 5.38 5.30
CA LEU A 149 -17.34 4.91 6.67
C LEU A 149 -18.77 4.50 7.01
N TYR A 150 -19.01 3.20 7.21
CA TYR A 150 -20.30 2.64 7.58
C TYR A 150 -20.30 2.26 9.07
#